data_AF-N8W6J4-F1
#
_entry.id   AF-N8W6J4-F1
#
_cell.length_a   1.000
_cell.length_b   1.000
_cell.length_c   1.000
_cell.angle_alpha   90.00
_cell.angle_beta   90.00
_cell.angle_gamma   90.00
#
_symmetry.space_group_name_H-M   'P 1'
#
loop_
_entity.id
_entity.type
_entity.pdbx_description
1 polymer ?
#
loop_
_entity_poly.entity_id
_entity_poly.type
_entity_poly.pdbx_seq_one_letter_code
_entity_poly.pdbx_strand_id
1 'polypeptide(L)' 'MSKQYMLKEVDASSEAGDKIIVEQIYEKMPTMDVNINDFSWSPLFKVVITDKVIELNDDLTFTHPRTGKVFRLSS' A
#
# COMPACT_ATOMS: atom_id res chain seq x y z
N MET A 1 6.30 20.22 -10.54
CA MET A 1 6.33 18.75 -10.64
C MET A 1 5.17 18.20 -9.83
N SER A 2 4.16 17.64 -10.48
CA SER A 2 3.03 17.01 -9.79
C SER A 2 3.47 15.64 -9.27
N LYS A 3 3.12 15.31 -8.02
CA LYS A 3 3.31 13.96 -7.51
C LYS A 3 2.42 12.99 -8.28
N GLN A 4 2.96 11.84 -8.68
CA GLN A 4 2.22 10.77 -9.34
C GLN A 4 2.05 9.61 -8.39
N TYR A 5 0.83 9.10 -8.31
CA TYR A 5 0.46 7.97 -7.47
C TYR A 5 -0.16 6.87 -8.32
N MET A 6 0.05 5.63 -7.90
CA MET A 6 -0.54 4.43 -8.50
C MET A 6 -1.14 3.57 -7.39
N LEU A 7 -2.31 3.01 -7.64
CA LEU A 7 -2.93 2.00 -6.78
C LEU A 7 -2.62 0.62 -7.35
N LYS A 8 -2.26 -0.32 -6.49
CA LYS A 8 -2.03 -1.72 -6.88
C LYS A 8 -2.77 -2.62 -5.90
N GLU A 9 -3.58 -3.53 -6.42
CA GLU A 9 -4.23 -4.55 -5.61
C GLU A 9 -3.19 -5.47 -4.96
N VAL A 10 -3.35 -5.70 -3.66
CA VAL A 10 -2.54 -6.58 -2.83
C VAL A 10 -3.44 -7.40 -1.93
N ASP A 11 -3.06 -8.66 -1.72
CA ASP A 11 -3.75 -9.52 -0.78
C ASP A 11 -3.39 -9.15 0.65
N ALA A 12 -4.38 -9.15 1.53
CA ALA A 12 -4.19 -8.97 2.96
C ALA A 12 -4.87 -10.11 3.72
N SER A 13 -4.21 -10.62 4.75
CA SER A 13 -4.72 -11.72 5.56
C SER A 13 -4.68 -11.39 7.05
N SER A 14 -5.71 -11.81 7.78
CA SER A 14 -5.75 -11.71 9.24
C SER A 14 -5.19 -12.98 9.88
N GLU A 15 -4.79 -12.90 11.15
CA GLU A 15 -4.38 -14.07 11.93
C GLU A 15 -5.48 -15.13 12.05
N ALA A 16 -6.75 -14.73 11.94
CA ALA A 16 -7.90 -15.63 11.96
C ALA A 16 -8.11 -16.39 10.63
N GLY A 17 -7.30 -16.12 9.60
CA GLY A 17 -7.41 -16.74 8.27
C GLY A 17 -8.34 -16.03 7.28
N ASP A 18 -8.96 -14.91 7.68
CA ASP A 18 -9.72 -14.08 6.74
C ASP A 18 -8.78 -13.45 5.71
N LYS A 19 -9.19 -13.45 4.44
CA LYS A 19 -8.45 -12.83 3.33
C LYS A 19 -9.29 -11.75 2.68
N ILE A 20 -8.67 -10.62 2.37
CA ILE A 20 -9.28 -9.51 1.65
C ILE A 20 -8.29 -8.96 0.64
N ILE A 21 -8.79 -8.26 -0.38
CA ILE A 21 -7.97 -7.53 -1.34
C ILE A 21 -8.06 -6.05 -0.98
N VAL A 22 -6.92 -5.36 -0.93
CA VAL A 22 -6.82 -3.92 -0.69
C VAL A 22 -5.90 -3.30 -1.73
N GLU A 23 -5.94 -1.98 -1.89
CA GLU A 23 -5.09 -1.29 -2.85
C GLU A 23 -3.93 -0.58 -2.15
N GLN A 24 -2.68 -1.00 -2.38
CA GLN A 24 -1.50 -0.30 -1.87
C GLN A 24 -1.18 0.91 -2.75
N ILE A 25 -0.87 2.03 -2.10
CA ILE A 25 -0.49 3.27 -2.80
C ILE A 25 1.02 3.25 -3.08
N TYR A 26 1.40 3.51 -4.32
CA TYR A 26 2.78 3.72 -4.75
C TYR A 26 2.98 5.18 -5.14
N GLU A 27 4.09 5.78 -4.70
CA GLU A 27 4.53 7.10 -5.12
C GLU A 27 5.65 6.97 -6.15
N LYS A 28 5.54 7.73 -7.24
CA LYS A 28 6.59 7.82 -8.24
C LYS A 28 7.74 8.66 -7.69
N MET A 29 8.89 8.03 -7.48
CA MET A 29 10.10 8.71 -7.04
C MET A 29 11.02 9.01 -8.23
N PRO A 30 11.64 10.20 -8.26
CA PRO A 30 12.74 10.45 -9.19
C PRO A 30 13.92 9.58 -8.76
N THR A 31 14.39 8.72 -9.65
CA THR A 31 15.68 8.05 -9.46
C THR A 31 16.79 9.08 -9.55
N MET A 32 17.75 9.00 -8.63
CA MET A 32 18.91 9.88 -8.60
C MET A 32 19.97 9.50 -9.65
N ASP A 33 19.75 8.44 -10.43
CA ASP A 33 20.69 8.01 -11.47
C ASP A 33 20.58 8.87 -12.73
N VAL A 34 21.52 9.81 -12.83
CA VAL A 34 21.66 10.85 -13.87
C VAL A 34 21.73 10.31 -15.32
N ASN A 35 21.86 8.99 -15.52
CA ASN A 35 22.01 8.38 -16.85
C ASN A 35 20.79 7.62 -17.38
N ILE A 36 19.76 7.38 -16.56
CA ILE A 36 18.57 6.65 -17.00
C ILE A 36 17.37 7.39 -16.41
N ASN A 37 16.49 7.88 -17.27
CA ASN A 37 15.19 8.48 -16.91
C ASN A 37 14.22 7.43 -16.34
N ASP A 38 14.69 6.60 -15.40
CA ASP A 38 14.00 5.40 -14.94
C ASP A 38 13.20 5.74 -13.70
N PHE A 39 11.94 6.10 -13.84
CA PHE A 39 11.13 6.39 -12.68
C PHE A 39 10.84 5.10 -11.90
N SER A 40 11.20 5.07 -10.61
CA SER A 40 10.87 3.97 -9.73
C SER A 40 9.57 4.25 -8.98
N TRP A 41 8.73 3.22 -8.83
CA TRP A 41 7.53 3.27 -8.01
C TRP A 41 7.85 2.69 -6.63
N SER A 42 7.71 3.52 -5.59
CA SER A 42 7.96 3.09 -4.22
C SER A 42 6.64 2.89 -3.48
N PRO A 43 6.43 1.73 -2.82
CA PRO A 43 5.24 1.52 -2.01
C PRO A 43 5.24 2.48 -0.82
N LEU A 44 4.10 3.11 -0.58
CA LEU A 44 3.84 3.83 0.66
C LEU A 44 3.30 2.86 1.70
N PHE A 45 3.52 3.20 2.98
CA PHE A 45 2.87 2.56 4.13
C PHE A 45 1.40 2.99 4.24
N LYS A 46 0.67 2.94 3.12
CA LYS A 46 -0.73 3.36 3.01
C LYS A 46 -1.47 2.45 2.04
N VAL A 47 -2.66 2.05 2.44
CA VAL A 47 -3.60 1.27 1.63
C VAL A 47 -4.95 1.97 1.53
N VAL A 48 -5.69 1.68 0.48
CA VAL A 48 -7.07 2.13 0.29
C VAL A 48 -8.01 0.96 0.48
N ILE A 49 -9.04 1.18 1.29
CA ILE A 49 -10.14 0.24 1.50
C ILE A 49 -11.45 1.00 1.35
N THR A 50 -12.22 0.70 0.32
CA THR A 50 -13.57 1.27 0.11
C THR A 50 -13.56 2.80 0.30
N ASP A 51 -12.62 3.47 -0.37
CA ASP A 51 -12.43 4.93 -0.36
C ASP A 51 -11.77 5.54 0.89
N LYS A 52 -11.35 4.73 1.87
CA LYS A 52 -10.55 5.20 3.01
C LYS A 52 -9.08 4.87 2.85
N VAL A 53 -8.24 5.88 3.01
CA VAL A 53 -6.79 5.70 3.16
C VAL A 53 -6.52 5.26 4.59
N ILE A 54 -5.82 4.16 4.75
CA ILE A 54 -5.40 3.58 6.03
C ILE A 54 -3.88 3.54 6.04
N GLU A 55 -3.29 4.04 7.12
CA GLU A 55 -1.85 3.93 7.32
C GLU A 55 -1.52 2.51 7.79
N LEU A 56 -0.48 1.94 7.19
CA LEU A 56 0.09 0.68 7.60
C LEU A 56 1.06 0.93 8.76
N ASN A 57 1.14 -0.05 9.66
CA ASN A 57 2.21 -0.14 10.64
C ASN A 57 3.53 -0.57 9.99
N ASP A 58 4.62 -0.48 10.74
CA ASP A 58 5.97 -0.87 10.28
C ASP A 58 6.07 -2.35 9.84
N ASP A 59 5.19 -3.20 10.37
CA ASP A 59 5.11 -4.64 10.04
C ASP A 59 4.14 -4.95 8.87
N LEU A 60 3.70 -3.91 8.14
CA LEU A 60 2.74 -3.98 7.04
C LEU A 60 1.34 -4.45 7.48
N THR A 61 0.95 -4.19 8.73
CA THR A 61 -0.39 -4.45 9.23
C THR A 61 -1.28 -3.21 9.26
N PHE A 62 -2.59 -3.40 9.25
CA PHE A 62 -3.57 -2.35 9.45
C PHE A 62 -4.84 -2.87 10.12
N THR A 63 -5.59 -1.98 10.77
CA THR A 63 -6.90 -2.29 11.34
C THR A 63 -8.01 -1.97 10.35
N HIS A 64 -8.80 -2.97 9.96
CA HIS A 64 -9.90 -2.80 9.03
C HIS A 64 -11.02 -1.93 9.67
N PRO A 65 -11.44 -0.81 9.05
CA PRO A 65 -12.23 0.23 9.70
C PRO A 65 -13.66 -0.20 10.01
N ARG A 66 -14.19 -1.20 9.29
CA ARG A 66 -15.55 -1.74 9.51
C ARG A 66 -15.60 -2.88 10.52
N THR A 67 -14.55 -3.68 10.62
CA THR A 67 -14.57 -4.95 11.36
C THR A 67 -13.68 -4.91 12.60
N GLY A 68 -12.78 -3.93 12.70
CA GLY A 68 -11.80 -3.82 13.78
C GLY A 68 -10.71 -4.91 13.75
N LYS A 69 -10.74 -5.80 12.75
CA LYS A 69 -9.75 -6.88 12.62
C LYS A 69 -8.44 -6.34 12.07
N VAL A 70 -7.33 -6.92 12.53
CA VAL A 70 -6.00 -6.63 12.01
C VAL A 70 -5.73 -7.53 10.82
N PHE A 71 -5.28 -6.92 9.73
CA PHE A 71 -4.83 -7.60 8.53
C PHE A 71 -3.38 -7.25 8.25
N ARG A 72 -2.65 -8.18 7.67
CA ARG A 72 -1.27 -8.02 7.21
C ARG A 72 -1.23 -8.14 5.70
N LEU A 73 -0.49 -7.25 5.04
CA LEU A 73 -0.23 -7.39 3.62
C LEU A 73 0.65 -8.60 3.32
N SER A 74 0.25 -9.37 2.33
CA SER A 74 1.03 -10.43 1.69
C SER A 74 1.51 -9.90 0.35
N SER A 75 2.80 -9.60 0.26
CA SER A 75 3.46 -9.19 -1.00
C SER A 75 3.75 -10.37 -1.91
#